data_AF-A0AAW7KU20-F1
#
_entry.id   AF-A0AAW7KU20-F1
#
_cell.length_a   1.000
_cell.length_b   1.000
_cell.length_c   1.000
_cell.angle_alpha   90.00
_cell.angle_beta   90.00
_cell.angle_gamma   90.00
#
_symmetry.space_group_name_H-M   'P 1'
#
loop_
_entity.id
_entity.type
_entity.pdbx_description
1 polymer ?
#
loop_
_entity_poly.entity_id
_entity_poly.type
_entity_poly.pdbx_seq_one_letter_code
_entity_poly.pdbx_strand_id
1 'polypeptide(L)'
;MKKPTNSKYSDDQVEFLSLNVNKYSLTELTKLFNSTFRTYKSDLAIKNTLYRNNIKRPKPAGISEDTLKAFFLANTNCTADELTRRYNKEFASNLCTASIRIKRRKYVEKVVEEEERTLAFTKYDESLNPHIKELISSNWGLLLSKQPAKKNAA
;
A
#
# COMPACT_ATOMS: atom_id res chain seq x y z
N MET A 1 8.44 -1.67 42.77
CA MET A 1 9.78 -1.09 42.54
C MET A 1 10.11 -1.21 41.05
N LYS A 2 10.31 -0.09 40.34
CA LYS A 2 10.75 -0.13 38.93
C LYS A 2 12.16 -0.73 38.88
N LYS A 3 12.38 -1.77 38.07
CA LYS A 3 13.70 -2.38 37.89
C LYS A 3 14.71 -1.29 37.50
N PRO A 4 15.95 -1.29 38.03
CA PRO A 4 16.99 -0.39 37.57
C PRO A 4 17.35 -0.83 36.15
N THR A 5 16.76 -0.19 35.15
CA THR A 5 17.23 -0.31 33.79
C THR A 5 18.64 0.25 33.81
N ASN A 6 19.62 -0.53 33.36
CA ASN A 6 21.01 -0.14 33.21
C ASN A 6 21.11 0.95 32.13
N SER A 7 20.61 2.14 32.47
CA SER A 7 20.36 3.22 31.57
C SER A 7 21.64 3.99 31.42
N LYS A 8 22.28 3.85 30.25
CA LYS A 8 23.38 4.72 29.83
C LYS A 8 22.95 6.20 29.69
N TYR A 9 21.69 6.53 29.96
CA TYR A 9 21.11 7.86 29.86
C TYR A 9 20.51 8.28 31.20
N SER A 10 20.76 9.52 31.61
CA SER A 10 20.13 10.10 32.81
C SER A 10 18.65 10.37 32.58
N ASP A 11 17.90 10.55 33.67
CA ASP A 11 16.48 10.89 33.60
C ASP A 11 16.25 12.20 32.82
N ASP A 12 17.07 13.23 33.06
CA ASP A 12 17.04 14.51 32.33
C ASP A 12 17.24 14.33 30.82
N GLN A 13 18.10 13.37 30.42
CA GLN A 13 18.33 13.07 29.01
C GLN A 13 17.13 12.39 28.37
N VAL A 14 16.41 11.54 29.12
CA VAL A 14 15.18 10.90 28.65
C VAL A 14 14.04 11.93 28.57
N GLU A 15 13.93 12.83 29.54
CA GLU A 15 12.96 13.92 29.53
C GLU A 15 13.20 14.87 28.36
N PHE A 16 14.45 15.25 28.10
CA PHE A 16 14.81 16.04 26.93
C PHE A 16 14.35 15.37 25.61
N LEU A 17 14.55 14.06 25.49
CA LEU A 17 14.13 13.31 24.32
C LEU A 17 12.60 13.27 24.18
N SER A 18 11.86 13.08 25.28
CA SER A 18 10.39 13.01 25.25
C SER A 18 9.75 14.33 24.81
N LEU A 19 10.27 15.46 25.25
CA LEU A 19 9.77 16.81 24.93
C LEU A 19 10.03 17.22 23.46
N ASN A 20 11.09 16.68 22.85
CA ASN A 20 11.56 17.10 21.54
C ASN A 20 11.25 16.10 20.41
N VAL A 21 10.82 14.87 20.74
CA VAL A 21 10.60 13.78 19.77
C VAL A 21 9.58 14.12 18.68
N ASN A 22 8.61 14.98 18.99
CA ASN A 22 7.54 15.39 18.07
C ASN A 22 7.91 16.59 17.20
N LYS A 23 8.97 17.33 17.57
CA LYS A 23 9.33 18.60 16.94
C LYS A 23 10.38 18.41 15.84
N TYR A 24 11.23 17.39 15.97
CA TYR A 24 12.40 17.21 15.13
C TYR A 24 12.45 15.82 14.49
N SER A 25 13.09 15.73 13.33
CA SER A 25 13.50 14.44 12.76
C SER A 25 14.53 13.74 13.65
N LEU A 26 14.81 12.45 13.42
CA LEU A 26 15.73 11.69 14.28
C LEU A 26 17.14 12.25 14.23
N THR A 27 17.58 12.63 13.04
CA THR A 27 18.89 13.18 12.75
C THR A 27 19.07 14.53 13.45
N GLU A 28 18.06 15.40 13.34
CA GLU A 28 18.04 16.70 14.03
C GLU A 28 17.99 16.55 15.55
N LEU A 29 17.12 15.67 16.06
CA LEU A 29 17.02 15.37 17.48
C LEU A 29 18.35 14.85 18.04
N THR A 30 19.05 14.00 17.29
CA THR A 30 20.35 13.46 17.69
C THR A 30 21.42 14.54 17.71
N LYS A 31 21.47 15.41 16.70
CA LYS A 31 22.38 16.57 16.67
C LYS A 31 22.12 17.50 17.86
N LEU A 32 20.85 17.81 18.12
CA LEU A 32 20.46 18.67 19.24
C LEU A 32 20.82 18.02 20.59
N PHE A 33 20.53 16.74 20.77
CA PHE A 33 20.91 15.98 21.97
C PHE A 33 22.41 16.00 22.22
N ASN A 34 23.21 15.73 21.19
CA ASN A 34 24.66 15.71 21.27
C ASN A 34 25.21 17.11 21.61
N SER A 35 24.62 18.17 21.06
CA SER A 35 24.97 19.56 21.38
C SER A 35 24.64 19.91 22.84
N THR A 36 23.42 19.58 23.31
CA THR A 36 22.94 19.95 24.65
C THR A 36 23.73 19.23 25.76
N PHE A 37 23.96 17.93 25.60
CA PHE A 37 24.62 17.12 26.63
C PHE A 37 26.12 16.91 26.37
N ARG A 38 26.69 17.55 25.34
CA ARG A 38 28.08 17.39 24.91
C ARG A 38 28.46 15.92 24.74
N THR A 39 27.64 15.18 24.01
CA THR A 39 27.83 13.75 23.75
C THR A 39 27.99 13.45 22.26
N TYR A 40 28.37 12.22 21.92
CA TYR A 40 28.55 11.74 20.54
C TYR A 40 27.72 10.48 20.30
N LYS A 41 26.42 10.54 20.55
CA LYS A 41 25.50 9.42 20.32
C LYS A 41 25.14 9.32 18.85
N SER A 42 25.00 8.09 18.36
CA SER A 42 24.46 7.84 17.03
C SER A 42 22.94 7.86 17.03
N ASP A 43 22.34 8.11 15.85
CA ASP A 43 20.89 8.06 15.64
C ASP A 43 20.29 6.73 16.11
N LEU A 44 21.01 5.62 15.90
CA LEU A 44 20.59 4.29 16.34
C LEU A 44 20.55 4.19 17.87
N ALA A 45 21.52 4.78 18.57
CA ALA A 45 21.55 4.80 20.03
C ALA A 45 20.36 5.59 20.58
N ILE A 46 20.08 6.78 20.04
CA ILE A 46 18.92 7.59 20.42
C ILE A 46 17.61 6.85 20.13
N LYS A 47 17.48 6.24 18.94
CA LYS A 47 16.32 5.43 18.56
C LYS A 47 16.07 4.28 19.53
N ASN A 48 17.12 3.57 19.93
CA ASN A 48 17.02 2.47 20.89
C ASN A 48 16.63 2.96 22.29
N THR A 49 17.13 4.12 22.72
CA THR A 49 16.74 4.75 23.98
C THR A 49 15.27 5.15 23.97
N LEU A 50 14.78 5.76 22.89
CA LEU A 50 13.35 6.09 22.73
C LEU A 50 12.47 4.84 22.84
N TYR A 51 12.87 3.75 22.16
CA TYR A 51 12.15 2.48 22.20
C TYR A 51 12.11 1.88 23.62
N ARG A 52 13.26 1.83 24.31
CA ARG A 52 13.35 1.29 25.68
C ARG A 52 12.53 2.08 26.70
N ASN A 53 12.35 3.38 26.46
CA ASN A 53 11.55 4.26 27.31
C ASN A 53 10.08 4.40 26.84
N ASN A 54 9.64 3.58 25.88
CA ASN A 54 8.28 3.61 25.31
C ASN A 54 7.87 4.97 24.70
N ILE A 55 8.84 5.79 24.29
CA ILE A 55 8.58 7.08 23.64
C ILE A 55 8.31 6.82 22.15
N LYS A 56 7.04 6.94 21.75
CA LYS A 56 6.62 6.76 20.36
C LYS A 56 6.96 8.01 19.54
N ARG A 57 7.61 7.79 18.41
CA ARG A 57 7.85 8.85 17.42
C ARG A 57 6.60 9.04 16.55
N PRO A 58 6.29 10.27 16.12
CA PRO A 58 5.28 10.46 15.09
C PRO A 58 5.75 9.76 13.82
N LYS A 59 4.84 9.07 13.15
CA LYS A 59 5.12 8.54 11.81
C LYS A 59 5.33 9.75 10.89
N PRO A 60 6.32 9.70 9.98
CA PRO A 60 6.44 10.75 8.98
C PRO A 60 5.09 10.86 8.25
N ALA A 61 4.65 12.09 8.03
CA ALA A 61 3.45 12.35 7.23
C ALA A 61 3.66 11.70 5.86
N GLY A 62 2.98 10.59 5.63
CA GLY A 62 3.00 9.94 4.33
C GLY A 62 2.30 10.83 3.30
N ILE A 63 2.55 10.55 2.03
CA ILE A 63 1.76 11.11 0.93
C ILE A 63 0.30 10.67 1.15
N SER A 64 -0.65 11.60 1.03
CA SER A 64 -2.07 11.28 1.24
C SER A 64 -2.55 10.23 0.22
N GLU A 65 -3.51 9.40 0.62
CA GLU A 65 -3.97 8.32 -0.25
C GLU A 65 -4.68 8.87 -1.50
N ASP A 66 -5.39 9.99 -1.38
CA ASP A 66 -6.10 10.63 -2.48
C ASP A 66 -5.15 11.23 -3.53
N THR A 67 -4.04 11.83 -3.09
CA THR A 67 -3.03 12.36 -4.03
C THR A 67 -2.36 11.24 -4.80
N LEU A 68 -2.08 10.10 -4.16
CA LEU A 68 -1.56 8.92 -4.85
C LEU A 68 -2.55 8.36 -5.88
N LYS A 69 -3.84 8.26 -5.53
CA LYS A 69 -4.89 7.81 -6.45
C LYS A 69 -4.99 8.72 -7.68
N ALA A 70 -5.07 10.03 -7.46
CA ALA A 70 -5.13 11.01 -8.55
C ALA A 70 -3.91 10.92 -9.48
N PHE A 71 -2.70 10.78 -8.91
CA PHE A 71 -1.48 10.61 -9.69
C PHE A 71 -1.52 9.35 -10.57
N PHE A 72 -1.91 8.20 -10.02
CA PHE A 72 -1.93 6.95 -10.79
C PHE A 72 -3.04 6.93 -11.86
N LEU A 73 -4.20 7.54 -11.59
CA LEU A 73 -5.28 7.68 -12.57
C LEU A 73 -4.91 8.63 -13.72
N ALA A 74 -4.19 9.72 -13.45
CA ALA A 74 -3.71 10.64 -14.49
C ALA A 74 -2.62 10.01 -15.39
N ASN A 75 -1.94 8.97 -14.92
CA ASN A 75 -0.81 8.34 -15.61
C ASN A 75 -1.09 6.88 -16.03
N THR A 76 -2.33 6.57 -16.44
CA THR A 76 -2.72 5.23 -16.91
C THR A 76 -2.05 4.83 -18.22
N ASN A 77 -1.87 5.79 -19.14
CA ASN A 77 -1.39 5.56 -20.51
C ASN A 77 0.15 5.63 -20.67
N CYS A 78 0.92 5.62 -19.58
CA CYS A 78 2.39 5.68 -19.65
C CYS A 78 3.05 4.32 -19.41
N THR A 79 4.28 4.19 -19.91
CA THR A 79 5.11 3.01 -19.67
C THR A 79 5.52 2.90 -18.19
N ALA A 80 5.86 1.69 -17.73
CA ALA A 80 6.22 1.47 -16.33
C ALA A 80 7.45 2.28 -15.89
N ASP A 81 8.43 2.46 -16.77
CA ASP A 81 9.65 3.22 -16.49
C ASP A 81 9.38 4.72 -16.46
N GLU A 82 8.52 5.21 -17.35
CA GLU A 82 8.09 6.60 -17.35
C GLU A 82 7.28 6.95 -16.10
N LEU A 83 6.35 6.07 -15.70
CA LEU A 83 5.59 6.19 -14.45
C LEU A 83 6.53 6.28 -13.24
N THR A 84 7.57 5.45 -13.22
CA THR A 84 8.56 5.42 -12.13
C THR A 84 9.38 6.70 -12.09
N ARG A 85 9.84 7.21 -13.24
CA ARG A 85 10.53 8.50 -13.31
C ARG A 85 9.64 9.66 -12.84
N ARG A 86 8.39 9.73 -13.31
CA ARG A 86 7.43 10.77 -12.90
C ARG A 86 7.17 10.71 -11.40
N TYR A 87 6.93 9.52 -10.86
CA TYR A 87 6.69 9.33 -9.43
C TYR A 87 7.89 9.77 -8.56
N ASN A 88 9.09 9.32 -8.93
CA ASN A 88 10.30 9.68 -8.21
C ASN A 88 10.59 11.18 -8.27
N LYS A 89 10.28 11.83 -9.39
CA LYS A 89 10.41 13.28 -9.57
C LYS A 89 9.39 14.06 -8.72
N GLU A 90 8.12 13.67 -8.75
CA GLU A 90 7.03 14.40 -8.10
C GLU A 90 7.03 14.24 -6.58
N PHE A 91 7.32 13.03 -6.09
CA PHE A 91 7.32 12.73 -4.67
C PHE A 91 8.71 12.70 -4.03
N ALA A 92 9.73 13.19 -4.73
CA ALA A 92 11.14 13.17 -4.30
C ALA A 92 11.54 11.80 -3.69
N SER A 93 11.14 10.73 -4.37
CA SER A 93 11.32 9.35 -3.91
C SER A 93 12.30 8.61 -4.79
N ASN A 94 12.79 7.46 -4.32
CA ASN A 94 13.73 6.62 -5.06
C ASN A 94 13.24 5.17 -5.09
N LEU A 95 12.05 4.97 -5.64
CA LEU A 95 11.44 3.64 -5.76
C LEU A 95 11.79 3.00 -7.09
N CYS A 96 11.91 1.67 -7.09
CA CYS A 96 12.10 0.90 -8.31
C CYS A 96 10.76 0.64 -9.01
N THR A 97 10.84 0.31 -10.30
CA THR A 97 9.66 0.03 -11.14
C THR A 97 8.75 -1.04 -10.55
N ALA A 98 9.30 -2.09 -9.91
CA ALA A 98 8.51 -3.13 -9.26
C ALA A 98 7.66 -2.59 -8.09
N SER A 99 8.22 -1.72 -7.26
CA SER A 99 7.47 -1.09 -6.15
C SER A 99 6.35 -0.17 -6.65
N ILE A 100 6.60 0.56 -7.74
CA ILE A 100 5.60 1.43 -8.37
C ILE A 100 4.46 0.61 -8.98
N ARG A 101 4.75 -0.53 -9.62
CA ARG A 101 3.73 -1.45 -10.14
C ARG A 101 2.80 -1.98 -9.05
N ILE A 102 3.35 -2.38 -7.90
CA ILE A 102 2.55 -2.85 -6.76
C ILE A 102 1.62 -1.73 -6.25
N LYS A 103 2.12 -0.50 -6.16
CA LYS A 103 1.32 0.67 -5.77
C LYS A 103 0.22 0.95 -6.79
N ARG A 104 0.54 0.96 -8.09
CA ARG A 104 -0.44 1.15 -9.18
C ARG A 104 -1.57 0.13 -9.10
N ARG A 105 -1.26 -1.16 -8.92
CA ARG A 105 -2.27 -2.22 -8.74
C ARG A 105 -3.22 -1.94 -7.58
N LYS A 106 -2.69 -1.49 -6.44
CA LYS A 106 -3.49 -1.17 -5.26
C LYS A 106 -4.51 -0.05 -5.54
N TYR A 107 -4.12 0.96 -6.31
CA TYR A 107 -4.92 2.18 -6.49
C TYR A 107 -5.77 2.20 -7.77
N VAL A 108 -5.39 1.42 -8.79
CA VAL A 108 -6.06 1.40 -10.10
C VAL A 108 -6.72 0.04 -10.34
N GLU A 109 -5.95 -1.07 -10.35
CA GLU A 109 -6.48 -2.39 -10.73
C GLU A 109 -7.53 -2.92 -9.74
N LYS A 110 -7.35 -2.70 -8.42
CA LYS A 110 -8.38 -3.08 -7.43
C LYS A 110 -9.69 -2.31 -7.57
N VAL A 111 -9.64 -1.06 -8.02
CA VAL A 111 -10.84 -0.24 -8.22
C VAL A 111 -11.58 -0.71 -9.47
N VAL A 112 -10.85 -1.04 -10.55
CA VAL A 112 -11.42 -1.60 -11.78
C VAL A 112 -12.05 -2.98 -11.54
N GLU A 113 -11.42 -3.88 -10.78
CA GLU A 113 -12.02 -5.18 -10.46
C GLU A 113 -13.29 -5.07 -9.59
N GLU A 114 -13.38 -4.07 -8.70
CA GLU A 114 -14.58 -3.81 -7.90
C GLU A 114 -15.72 -3.24 -8.78
N GLU A 115 -15.42 -2.33 -9.71
CA GLU A 115 -16.38 -1.82 -10.69
C GLU A 115 -16.81 -2.91 -11.69
N GLU A 116 -15.90 -3.72 -12.21
CA GLU A 116 -16.22 -4.85 -13.10
C GLU A 116 -17.05 -5.93 -12.41
N ARG A 117 -16.86 -6.18 -11.10
CA ARG A 117 -17.74 -7.09 -10.33
C ARG A 117 -19.15 -6.55 -10.20
N THR A 118 -19.34 -5.24 -10.15
CA THR A 118 -20.68 -4.64 -10.16
C THR A 118 -21.33 -4.68 -11.55
N LEU A 119 -20.54 -4.79 -12.62
CA LEU A 119 -21.00 -4.93 -14.01
C LEU A 119 -21.09 -6.40 -14.47
N ALA A 120 -20.46 -7.33 -13.76
CA ALA A 120 -20.64 -8.75 -13.98
C ALA A 120 -22.12 -9.10 -13.76
N PHE A 121 -22.68 -9.89 -14.69
CA PHE A 121 -24.05 -10.42 -14.76
C PHE A 121 -24.55 -11.06 -13.44
N THR A 122 -24.71 -10.26 -12.39
CA THR A 122 -25.19 -10.68 -11.07
C THR A 122 -26.65 -10.33 -10.87
N LYS A 123 -27.25 -9.57 -11.80
CA LYS A 123 -28.69 -9.58 -11.98
C LYS A 123 -29.03 -10.48 -13.15
N TYR A 124 -29.34 -11.73 -12.81
CA TYR A 124 -30.12 -12.60 -13.67
C TYR A 124 -31.43 -11.87 -13.96
N ASP A 125 -31.56 -11.31 -15.15
CA ASP A 125 -32.80 -10.66 -15.56
C ASP A 125 -33.81 -11.79 -15.87
N GLU A 126 -34.76 -12.00 -14.96
CA GLU A 126 -35.80 -13.02 -15.11
C GLU A 126 -36.62 -12.83 -16.39
N SER A 127 -36.59 -11.64 -17.01
CA SER A 127 -37.20 -11.39 -18.31
C SER A 127 -36.54 -12.12 -19.48
N LEU A 128 -35.29 -12.58 -19.33
CA LEU A 128 -34.56 -13.34 -20.36
C LEU A 128 -34.84 -14.86 -20.29
N ASN A 129 -35.44 -15.36 -19.22
CA ASN A 129 -35.80 -16.78 -19.07
C ASN A 129 -36.63 -17.35 -20.22
N PRO A 130 -37.68 -16.66 -20.72
CA PRO A 130 -38.49 -17.17 -21.82
C PRO A 130 -37.66 -17.34 -23.10
N HIS A 131 -36.81 -16.37 -23.42
CA HIS A 131 -35.95 -16.40 -24.61
C HIS A 131 -34.85 -17.46 -24.51
N ILE A 132 -34.29 -17.68 -23.32
CA ILE A 132 -33.34 -18.78 -23.10
C ILE A 132 -34.03 -20.13 -23.28
N LYS A 133 -35.25 -20.30 -22.76
CA LYS A 133 -36.05 -21.53 -22.95
C LYS A 133 -36.41 -21.76 -24.42
N GLU A 134 -36.74 -20.71 -25.15
CA GLU A 134 -37.02 -20.75 -26.60
C GLU A 134 -35.78 -21.11 -27.41
N LEU A 135 -34.62 -20.56 -27.06
CA LEU A 135 -33.36 -20.88 -27.73
C LEU A 135 -32.95 -22.34 -27.49
N ILE A 136 -33.11 -22.85 -26.27
CA ILE A 136 -32.80 -24.24 -25.92
C ILE A 136 -33.76 -25.22 -26.63
N SER A 137 -35.04 -24.87 -26.77
CA SER A 137 -36.03 -25.68 -27.49
C SER A 137 -35.93 -25.56 -29.01
N SER A 138 -35.25 -24.54 -29.52
CA SER A 138 -35.02 -24.35 -30.95
C SER A 138 -34.10 -25.44 -31.53
N ASN A 139 -34.21 -25.63 -32.84
CA ASN A 139 -33.37 -26.58 -33.57
C ASN A 139 -31.87 -26.26 -33.43
N TRP A 140 -31.52 -24.97 -33.27
CA TRP A 140 -30.15 -24.52 -33.00
C TRP A 140 -29.67 -24.90 -31.60
N GLY A 141 -30.51 -24.76 -30.57
CA GLY A 141 -30.20 -25.19 -29.21
C GLY A 141 -29.97 -26.70 -29.11
N LEU A 142 -30.79 -27.48 -29.81
CA LEU A 142 -30.62 -28.93 -29.95
C LEU A 142 -29.35 -29.32 -30.72
N LEU A 143 -28.95 -28.54 -31.73
CA LEU A 143 -27.72 -28.79 -32.48
C LEU A 143 -26.47 -28.51 -31.64
N LEU A 144 -26.49 -27.41 -30.87
CA LEU A 144 -25.37 -26.97 -30.03
C LEU A 144 -25.23 -27.79 -28.75
N SER A 145 -26.30 -28.42 -28.26
CA SER A 145 -26.27 -29.28 -27.07
C SER A 145 -25.83 -30.72 -27.35
N LYS A 146 -25.75 -31.14 -28.61
CA LYS A 146 -25.22 -32.46 -28.99
C LYS A 146 -23.72 -32.49 -28.73
N GLN A 147 -23.32 -33.13 -27.63
CA GLN A 147 -21.91 -33.47 -27.44
C GLN A 147 -21.46 -34.44 -28.54
N PRO A 148 -20.26 -34.23 -29.12
CA PRO A 148 -19.74 -35.14 -30.14
C PRO A 148 -19.59 -36.54 -29.52
N ALA A 149 -20.07 -37.56 -30.25
CA ALA A 149 -19.97 -38.95 -29.80
C ALA A 149 -18.51 -39.29 -29.48
N LYS A 150 -18.26 -39.74 -28.24
CA LYS A 150 -16.95 -40.24 -27.83
C LYS A 150 -16.59 -41.39 -28.76
N LYS A 151 -15.60 -41.19 -29.64
CA LYS A 151 -14.96 -42.29 -30.35
C LYS A 151 -14.27 -43.14 -29.30
N ASN A 152 -14.78 -44.33 -29.04
CA ASN A 152 -14.04 -45.33 -28.27
C ASN A 152 -12.77 -45.64 -29.07
N ALA A 153 -11.62 -45.32 -28.51
CA ALA A 153 -10.34 -45.70 -29.07
C ALA A 153 -10.23 -47.23 -28.98
N ALA A 154 -10.24 -47.89 -30.13
CA ALA A 154 -9.87 -49.29 -30.31
C ALA A 154 -8.46 -49.34 -30.90
#